data_AF-A0A6A5FSH0-F1
#
_entry.id   AF-A0A6A5FSH0-F1
#
_cell.length_a   1.000
_cell.length_b   1.000
_cell.length_c   1.000
_cell.angle_alpha   90.00
_cell.angle_beta   90.00
_cell.angle_gamma   90.00
#
_symmetry.space_group_name_H-M   'P 1'
#
loop_
_entity.id
_entity.type
_entity.pdbx_description
1 polymer ?
#
loop_
_entity_poly.entity_id
_entity_poly.type
_entity_poly.pdbx_seq_one_letter_code
_entity_poly.pdbx_strand_id
1 'polypeptide(L)'
;MKRKGDIADFFVKRHKSGPDQAQADPTPETSSPGSSQPGASQASQCEHRQGPSLPPPDINNDWPDLWSAKQTEDFKSKNPWLGSKNKKLGCLVCSSMNSIGIDKEQGVSLSREWMNFEIQVSGQGSRTTSLSVLRNKVRKHALSKAHTQAVKVAEQQKEAAIENAVETMTESYMKETEAVFRTAYHLAKKNRPFSDHESLIELQELNGVCCM
;
A
#
# COMPACT_ATOMS: atom_id res chain seq x y z
N MET A 1 10.39 -26.44 -29.80
CA MET A 1 9.97 -27.21 -28.60
C MET A 1 10.41 -26.45 -27.35
N LYS A 2 9.46 -25.83 -26.64
CA LYS A 2 9.67 -25.00 -25.45
C LYS A 2 9.73 -25.90 -24.21
N ARG A 3 10.80 -25.82 -23.41
CA ARG A 3 10.87 -26.40 -22.06
C ARG A 3 10.68 -25.30 -21.02
N LYS A 4 9.77 -25.56 -20.10
CA LYS A 4 9.34 -24.73 -18.96
C LYS A 4 10.48 -24.64 -17.94
N GLY A 5 10.78 -23.43 -17.46
CA GLY A 5 11.61 -23.20 -16.28
C GLY A 5 10.70 -22.96 -15.07
N ASP A 6 10.83 -23.82 -14.06
CA ASP A 6 10.12 -23.80 -12.79
C ASP A 6 10.61 -22.65 -11.91
N ILE A 7 9.71 -21.89 -11.29
CA ILE A 7 10.00 -20.67 -10.52
C ILE A 7 10.32 -20.95 -9.04
N ALA A 8 10.84 -22.14 -8.75
CA ALA A 8 10.99 -22.65 -7.38
C ALA A 8 12.36 -22.37 -6.73
N ASP A 9 13.31 -21.72 -7.41
CA ASP A 9 14.70 -21.61 -6.92
C ASP A 9 15.06 -20.28 -6.21
N PHE A 10 14.09 -19.46 -5.83
CA PHE A 10 14.41 -18.14 -5.23
C PHE A 10 14.70 -18.15 -3.72
N PHE A 11 14.68 -19.30 -3.05
CA PHE A 11 14.97 -19.40 -1.62
C PHE A 11 16.02 -20.47 -1.33
N VAL A 12 17.28 -20.02 -1.17
CA VAL A 12 18.25 -20.43 -0.12
C VAL A 12 19.65 -20.04 -0.59
N LYS A 13 20.24 -18.99 0.01
CA LYS A 13 21.55 -18.96 0.69
C LYS A 13 21.90 -17.50 0.99
N ARG A 14 21.94 -17.09 2.25
CA ARG A 14 22.83 -15.99 2.66
C ARG A 14 23.70 -16.46 3.81
N HIS A 15 24.99 -16.42 3.56
CA HIS A 15 26.06 -16.89 4.41
C HIS A 15 26.19 -16.05 5.67
N LYS A 16 26.63 -16.75 6.71
CA LYS A 16 27.03 -16.31 8.03
C LYS A 16 28.45 -15.75 7.94
N SER A 17 28.68 -14.54 8.45
CA SER A 17 30.02 -13.99 8.72
C SER A 17 30.03 -13.46 10.16
N GLY A 18 31.04 -13.87 10.91
CA GLY A 18 31.25 -13.57 12.33
C GLY A 18 31.81 -12.15 12.59
N PRO A 19 32.20 -11.88 13.85
CA PRO A 19 32.35 -10.53 14.40
C PRO A 19 33.79 -10.01 14.30
N ASP A 20 33.94 -8.68 14.22
CA ASP A 20 35.21 -7.99 14.43
C ASP A 20 35.08 -6.88 15.48
N GLN A 21 36.22 -6.65 16.13
CA GLN A 21 36.46 -6.14 17.47
C GLN A 21 36.26 -4.64 17.71
N ALA A 22 36.11 -4.30 19.00
CA ALA A 22 36.26 -2.98 19.60
C ALA A 22 37.73 -2.64 19.87
N GLN A 23 38.09 -1.36 19.76
CA GLN A 23 38.79 -0.53 20.77
C GLN A 23 39.42 0.72 20.14
N ALA A 24 39.14 1.91 20.71
CA ALA A 24 40.13 2.92 21.09
C ALA A 24 39.43 4.13 21.76
N ASP A 25 39.67 4.29 23.06
CA ASP A 25 39.60 5.54 23.84
C ASP A 25 40.93 6.31 23.65
N PRO A 26 41.04 7.64 23.88
CA PRO A 26 41.14 8.17 25.25
C PRO A 26 40.57 9.58 25.53
N THR A 27 40.21 9.77 26.80
CA THR A 27 40.00 11.02 27.56
C THR A 27 41.23 11.94 27.62
N PRO A 28 41.05 13.21 28.06
CA PRO A 28 41.64 13.57 29.35
C PRO A 28 40.75 14.41 30.27
N GLU A 29 41.13 14.34 31.54
CA GLU A 29 40.49 14.77 32.78
C GLU A 29 40.78 16.23 33.13
N THR A 30 39.95 16.93 33.93
CA THR A 30 40.44 17.64 35.13
C THR A 30 39.32 18.08 36.12
N SER A 31 39.51 17.67 37.39
CA SER A 31 39.31 18.41 38.66
C SER A 31 37.93 18.86 39.20
N SER A 32 37.52 18.18 40.28
CA SER A 32 36.80 18.60 41.53
C SER A 32 37.44 19.84 42.24
N PRO A 33 36.86 20.50 43.29
CA PRO A 33 36.04 19.91 44.37
C PRO A 33 34.94 20.76 45.09
N GLY A 34 33.95 20.03 45.66
CA GLY A 34 33.48 20.10 47.06
C GLY A 34 32.80 21.35 47.64
N SER A 35 31.55 21.22 48.12
CA SER A 35 31.16 21.32 49.55
C SER A 35 29.65 21.51 49.81
N SER A 36 29.12 20.66 50.70
CA SER A 36 28.21 20.94 51.82
C SER A 36 26.80 21.56 51.63
N GLN A 37 25.78 20.75 51.94
CA GLN A 37 24.47 21.12 52.52
C GLN A 37 24.63 21.72 53.95
N PRO A 38 23.62 22.30 54.67
CA PRO A 38 22.17 22.03 54.62
C PRO A 38 21.21 23.23 54.86
N GLY A 39 19.89 23.01 54.78
CA GLY A 39 18.90 23.96 55.30
C GLY A 39 17.47 23.70 54.84
N ALA A 40 16.61 23.27 55.77
CA ALA A 40 15.19 23.02 55.60
C ALA A 40 14.37 24.31 55.45
N SER A 41 13.24 24.25 54.73
CA SER A 41 11.92 24.68 55.24
C SER A 41 10.77 24.36 54.29
N GLN A 42 9.66 24.03 54.94
CA GLN A 42 8.38 23.52 54.49
C GLN A 42 7.67 24.32 53.38
N ALA A 43 6.97 23.60 52.50
CA ALA A 43 5.74 24.11 51.89
C ALA A 43 4.71 22.96 51.80
N SER A 44 3.66 23.14 52.59
CA SER A 44 2.42 22.37 52.65
C SER A 44 1.71 22.36 51.30
N GLN A 45 1.40 21.17 50.75
CA GLN A 45 0.37 21.04 49.71
C GLN A 45 -0.45 19.76 49.87
N CYS A 46 -1.72 19.96 49.60
CA CYS A 46 -2.88 19.17 49.96
C CYS A 46 -3.00 17.92 49.08
N GLU A 47 -3.31 16.78 49.70
CA GLU A 47 -3.58 15.52 49.02
C GLU A 47 -4.88 15.60 48.20
N HIS A 48 -4.76 15.70 46.87
CA HIS A 48 -5.83 15.36 45.95
C HIS A 48 -5.66 13.90 45.53
N ARG A 49 -6.51 13.01 46.06
CA ARG A 49 -6.68 11.64 45.55
C ARG A 49 -7.11 11.70 44.09
N GLN A 50 -6.17 11.46 43.18
CA GLN A 50 -6.51 11.07 41.82
C GLN A 50 -6.86 9.57 41.84
N GLY A 51 -8.13 9.26 41.62
CA GLY A 51 -8.54 7.89 41.28
C GLY A 51 -7.84 7.43 39.99
N PRO A 52 -7.72 6.12 39.73
CA PRO A 52 -7.02 5.63 38.54
C PRO A 52 -7.74 6.16 37.30
N SER A 53 -7.08 7.05 36.56
CA SER A 53 -7.50 7.40 35.22
C SER A 53 -7.46 6.14 34.38
N LEU A 54 -8.63 5.66 33.96
CA LEU A 54 -8.74 4.65 32.92
C LEU A 54 -7.86 5.10 31.73
N PRO A 55 -7.01 4.23 31.18
CA PRO A 55 -6.26 4.57 29.99
C PRO A 55 -7.26 4.93 28.88
N PRO A 56 -6.96 5.94 28.03
CA PRO A 56 -7.78 6.27 26.88
C PRO A 56 -8.08 4.99 26.10
N PRO A 57 -9.29 4.80 25.56
CA PRO A 57 -9.55 3.68 24.66
C PRO A 57 -8.50 3.72 23.55
N ASP A 58 -7.73 2.64 23.41
CA ASP A 58 -6.76 2.47 22.33
C ASP A 58 -7.51 2.55 21.00
N ILE A 59 -7.58 3.76 20.44
CA ILE A 59 -8.08 4.00 19.11
C ILE A 59 -7.03 3.40 18.18
N ASN A 60 -7.42 2.37 17.41
CA ASN A 60 -6.64 1.66 16.38
C ASN A 60 -5.92 0.38 16.79
N ASN A 61 -6.60 -0.56 17.45
CA ASN A 61 -6.27 -1.97 17.22
C ASN A 61 -7.43 -2.72 16.57
N ASP A 62 -7.66 -2.44 15.28
CA ASP A 62 -8.61 -3.18 14.45
C ASP A 62 -8.18 -4.64 14.22
N TRP A 63 -7.02 -5.07 14.74
CA TRP A 63 -6.48 -6.41 14.59
C TRP A 63 -6.99 -7.36 15.67
N PRO A 64 -6.99 -8.68 15.41
CA PRO A 64 -7.46 -9.66 16.39
C PRO A 64 -6.70 -9.56 17.72
N ASP A 65 -7.43 -9.56 18.85
CA ASP A 65 -6.87 -9.45 20.21
C ASP A 65 -5.81 -10.54 20.54
N LEU A 66 -5.83 -11.64 19.80
CA LEU A 66 -4.89 -12.75 19.96
C LEU A 66 -3.46 -12.42 19.48
N TRP A 67 -3.31 -11.39 18.65
CA TRP A 67 -2.03 -10.98 18.07
C TRP A 67 -1.33 -9.96 18.95
N SER A 68 -0.01 -10.11 19.12
CA SER A 68 0.81 -9.02 19.65
C SER A 68 1.02 -7.92 18.60
N ALA A 69 1.38 -6.71 19.06
CA ALA A 69 1.72 -5.61 18.16
C ALA A 69 2.81 -6.00 17.14
N LYS A 70 3.86 -6.67 17.60
CA LYS A 70 4.94 -7.19 16.73
C LYS A 70 4.43 -8.21 15.69
N GLN A 71 3.55 -9.12 16.10
CA GLN A 71 2.96 -10.06 15.16
C GLN A 71 2.15 -9.34 14.09
N THR A 72 1.37 -8.33 14.48
CA THR A 72 0.58 -7.54 13.54
C THR A 72 1.45 -6.86 12.49
N GLU A 73 2.54 -6.24 12.90
CA GLU A 73 3.49 -5.59 11.98
C GLU A 73 4.17 -6.59 11.04
N ASP A 74 4.66 -7.71 11.57
CA ASP A 74 5.25 -8.80 10.77
C ASP A 74 4.25 -9.36 9.74
N PHE A 75 2.96 -9.44 10.10
CA PHE A 75 1.92 -9.94 9.20
C PHE A 75 1.55 -8.92 8.12
N LYS A 76 1.45 -7.63 8.47
CA LYS A 76 1.20 -6.54 7.53
C LYS A 76 2.30 -6.43 6.48
N SER A 77 3.56 -6.48 6.90
CA SER A 77 4.70 -6.38 5.98
C SER A 77 4.79 -7.57 5.01
N LYS A 78 4.49 -8.78 5.47
CA LYS A 78 4.55 -9.99 4.63
C LYS A 78 3.32 -10.20 3.75
N ASN A 79 2.17 -9.62 4.13
CA ASN A 79 0.91 -9.83 3.43
C ASN A 79 0.20 -8.49 3.21
N PRO A 80 0.64 -7.68 2.22
CA PRO A 80 0.01 -6.39 1.91
C PRO A 80 -1.48 -6.49 1.54
N TRP A 81 -1.92 -7.67 1.08
CA TRP A 81 -3.31 -7.96 0.73
C TRP A 81 -4.20 -8.26 1.94
N LEU A 82 -3.64 -8.50 3.12
CA LEU A 82 -4.38 -8.85 4.32
C LEU A 82 -4.77 -7.58 5.10
N GLY A 83 -6.06 -7.41 5.35
CA GLY A 83 -6.57 -6.30 6.14
C GLY A 83 -7.30 -6.78 7.40
N SER A 84 -7.64 -5.83 8.28
CA SER A 84 -8.44 -6.08 9.46
C SER A 84 -9.49 -5.00 9.65
N LYS A 85 -10.70 -5.41 10.06
CA LYS A 85 -11.83 -4.53 10.38
C LYS A 85 -12.60 -5.14 11.55
N ASN A 86 -12.92 -4.35 12.57
CA ASN A 86 -13.67 -4.84 13.75
C ASN A 86 -13.02 -6.07 14.41
N LYS A 87 -11.69 -6.11 14.52
CA LYS A 87 -10.92 -7.24 15.07
C LYS A 87 -11.02 -8.55 14.28
N LYS A 88 -11.50 -8.49 13.03
CA LYS A 88 -11.63 -9.63 12.11
C LYS A 88 -10.79 -9.40 10.86
N LEU A 89 -10.23 -10.48 10.33
CA LEU A 89 -9.39 -10.42 9.14
C LEU A 89 -10.21 -10.49 7.86
N GLY A 90 -9.70 -9.86 6.82
CA GLY A 90 -10.22 -9.92 5.46
C GLY A 90 -9.11 -9.76 4.43
N CYS A 91 -9.47 -9.89 3.16
CA CYS A 91 -8.56 -9.74 2.04
C CYS A 91 -8.95 -8.48 1.24
N LEU A 92 -8.05 -7.50 1.20
CA LEU A 92 -8.25 -6.21 0.53
C LEU A 92 -8.43 -6.35 -0.99
N VAL A 93 -7.70 -7.30 -1.59
CA VAL A 93 -7.83 -7.59 -3.02
C VAL A 93 -9.20 -8.20 -3.31
N CYS A 94 -9.59 -9.23 -2.55
CA CYS A 94 -10.88 -9.87 -2.75
C CYS A 94 -12.06 -8.96 -2.41
N SER A 95 -11.95 -8.08 -1.40
CA SER A 95 -13.01 -7.15 -1.03
C SER A 95 -13.22 -6.03 -2.05
N SER A 96 -12.16 -5.62 -2.76
CA SER A 96 -12.23 -4.56 -3.77
C SER A 96 -12.76 -5.07 -5.11
N MET A 97 -12.75 -6.38 -5.31
CA MET A 97 -13.25 -7.00 -6.54
C MET A 97 -14.76 -7.11 -6.49
N ASN A 98 -15.44 -6.59 -7.51
CA ASN A 98 -16.84 -6.88 -7.72
C ASN A 98 -16.95 -8.34 -8.20
N SER A 99 -17.69 -9.19 -7.48
CA SER A 99 -17.84 -10.64 -7.76
C SER A 99 -18.07 -10.98 -9.24
N ILE A 100 -18.79 -10.09 -9.93
CA ILE A 100 -19.17 -10.15 -11.35
C ILE A 100 -17.98 -10.38 -12.31
N GLY A 101 -16.76 -9.95 -11.96
CA GLY A 101 -15.59 -10.03 -12.85
C GLY A 101 -14.83 -11.36 -12.81
N ILE A 102 -14.86 -12.10 -11.68
CA ILE A 102 -14.05 -13.30 -11.49
C ILE A 102 -14.85 -14.57 -11.80
N ASP A 103 -16.17 -14.53 -11.59
CA ASP A 103 -17.06 -15.69 -11.72
C ASP A 103 -17.27 -16.15 -13.18
N LYS A 104 -17.08 -15.26 -14.17
CA LYS A 104 -17.56 -15.48 -15.55
C LYS A 104 -16.72 -16.44 -16.40
N GLU A 105 -15.43 -16.55 -16.16
CA GLU A 105 -14.56 -17.30 -17.10
C GLU A 105 -14.12 -18.67 -16.57
N GLN A 106 -14.12 -18.91 -15.26
CA GLN A 106 -13.35 -20.02 -14.68
C GLN A 106 -14.08 -20.82 -13.60
N GLY A 107 -15.33 -20.49 -13.27
CA GLY A 107 -16.09 -21.18 -12.22
C GLY A 107 -15.45 -21.07 -10.83
N VAL A 108 -14.64 -20.01 -10.62
CA VAL A 108 -13.93 -19.74 -9.37
C VAL A 108 -14.64 -18.61 -8.66
N SER A 109 -15.13 -18.87 -7.44
CA SER A 109 -15.85 -17.88 -6.64
C SER A 109 -15.01 -17.36 -5.47
N LEU A 110 -15.11 -16.06 -5.20
CA LEU A 110 -14.51 -15.43 -4.03
C LEU A 110 -15.29 -15.76 -2.75
N SER A 111 -14.56 -16.13 -1.70
CA SER A 111 -15.17 -16.40 -0.40
C SER A 111 -15.65 -15.09 0.25
N ARG A 112 -16.95 -15.03 0.57
CA ARG A 112 -17.58 -13.87 1.24
C ARG A 112 -16.93 -13.54 2.58
N GLU A 113 -16.49 -14.55 3.34
CA GLU A 113 -15.84 -14.31 4.63
C GLU A 113 -14.57 -13.46 4.50
N TRP A 114 -13.83 -13.64 3.39
CA TRP A 114 -12.63 -12.85 3.11
C TRP A 114 -12.97 -11.45 2.56
N MET A 115 -14.02 -11.33 1.76
CA MET A 115 -14.46 -10.04 1.20
C MET A 115 -15.05 -9.12 2.29
N ASN A 116 -15.81 -9.69 3.22
CA ASN A 116 -16.55 -8.95 4.23
C ASN A 116 -15.80 -8.75 5.55
N PHE A 117 -14.55 -9.22 5.65
CA PHE A 117 -13.76 -9.19 6.88
C PHE A 117 -14.43 -9.96 8.02
N GLU A 118 -14.78 -11.22 7.78
CA GLU A 118 -15.46 -12.08 8.75
C GLU A 118 -14.55 -13.19 9.32
N ILE A 119 -13.28 -13.23 8.93
CA ILE A 119 -12.34 -14.24 9.42
C ILE A 119 -11.99 -13.98 10.88
N GLN A 120 -12.58 -14.80 11.74
CA GLN A 120 -12.34 -14.79 13.18
C GLN A 120 -11.57 -16.03 13.62
N VAL A 121 -10.87 -15.90 14.75
CA VAL A 121 -10.26 -17.03 15.44
C VAL A 121 -11.34 -17.77 16.24
N SER A 122 -11.55 -19.06 15.94
CA SER A 122 -12.47 -19.89 16.70
C SER A 122 -11.92 -20.08 18.12
N GLY A 123 -12.69 -19.69 19.14
CA GLY A 123 -12.27 -19.70 20.56
C GLY A 123 -12.17 -21.09 21.20
N GLN A 124 -12.01 -22.15 20.40
CA GLN A 124 -11.94 -23.53 20.87
C GLN A 124 -10.47 -23.94 20.96
N GLY A 125 -9.84 -23.73 22.11
CA GLY A 125 -8.50 -24.24 22.43
C GLY A 125 -7.50 -23.18 22.91
N SER A 126 -6.26 -23.62 23.15
CA SER A 126 -5.18 -22.74 23.61
C SER A 126 -4.86 -21.63 22.59
N ARG A 127 -4.26 -20.54 23.07
CA ARG A 127 -3.82 -19.41 22.22
C ARG A 127 -2.90 -19.87 21.08
N THR A 128 -2.00 -20.81 21.34
CA THR A 128 -1.04 -21.33 20.34
C THR A 128 -1.75 -22.09 19.22
N THR A 129 -2.70 -22.96 19.57
CA THR A 129 -3.54 -23.69 18.60
C THR A 129 -4.36 -22.74 17.76
N SER A 130 -4.99 -21.76 18.40
CA SER A 130 -5.78 -20.71 17.78
C SER A 130 -4.99 -19.91 16.73
N LEU A 131 -3.75 -19.51 17.07
CA LEU A 131 -2.84 -18.84 16.13
C LEU A 131 -2.41 -19.75 14.97
N SER A 132 -2.15 -21.04 15.24
CA SER A 132 -1.77 -22.00 14.20
C SER A 132 -2.89 -22.20 13.17
N VAL A 133 -4.14 -22.34 13.64
CA VAL A 133 -5.33 -22.44 12.78
C VAL A 133 -5.48 -21.19 11.91
N LEU A 134 -5.33 -20.00 12.50
CA LEU A 134 -5.46 -18.75 11.76
C LEU A 134 -4.38 -18.61 10.67
N ARG A 135 -3.12 -18.91 11.00
CA ARG A 135 -2.01 -18.91 10.03
C ARG A 135 -2.29 -19.88 8.88
N ASN A 136 -2.83 -21.06 9.19
CA ASN A 136 -3.22 -22.02 8.17
C ASN A 136 -4.39 -21.51 7.30
N LYS A 137 -5.38 -20.81 7.87
CA LYS A 137 -6.47 -20.18 7.09
C LYS A 137 -5.91 -19.12 6.13
N VAL A 138 -5.07 -18.21 6.63
CA VAL A 138 -4.41 -17.16 5.83
C VAL A 138 -3.58 -17.78 4.71
N ARG A 139 -2.76 -18.79 5.01
CA ARG A 139 -1.95 -19.49 4.00
C ARG A 139 -2.82 -20.20 2.95
N LYS A 140 -3.89 -20.88 3.36
CA LYS A 140 -4.81 -21.55 2.43
C LYS A 140 -5.50 -20.55 1.48
N HIS A 141 -5.89 -19.39 1.99
CA HIS A 141 -6.46 -18.33 1.16
C HIS A 141 -5.45 -17.78 0.17
N ALA A 142 -4.23 -17.46 0.62
CA ALA A 142 -3.16 -16.95 -0.22
C ALA A 142 -2.85 -17.87 -1.42
N LEU A 143 -2.93 -19.20 -1.20
CA LEU A 143 -2.70 -20.22 -2.23
C LEU A 143 -3.96 -20.61 -3.00
N SER A 144 -5.13 -20.03 -2.67
CA SER A 144 -6.37 -20.38 -3.33
C SER A 144 -6.41 -19.81 -4.75
N LYS A 145 -6.93 -20.60 -5.70
CA LYS A 145 -7.12 -20.16 -7.09
C LYS A 145 -7.91 -18.85 -7.19
N ALA A 146 -8.92 -18.70 -6.33
CA ALA A 146 -9.76 -17.51 -6.25
C ALA A 146 -8.97 -16.25 -5.91
N HIS A 147 -8.09 -16.33 -4.89
CA HIS A 147 -7.22 -15.21 -4.53
C HIS A 147 -6.20 -14.92 -5.62
N THR A 148 -5.50 -15.93 -6.15
CA THR A 148 -4.50 -15.74 -7.20
C THR A 148 -5.10 -15.10 -8.45
N GLN A 149 -6.31 -15.52 -8.86
CA GLN A 149 -7.01 -14.92 -9.99
C GLN A 149 -7.42 -13.47 -9.69
N ALA A 150 -7.92 -13.19 -8.48
CA ALA A 150 -8.23 -11.82 -8.08
C ALA A 150 -7.00 -10.91 -8.09
N VAL A 151 -5.85 -11.38 -7.60
CA VAL A 151 -4.58 -10.63 -7.67
C VAL A 151 -4.19 -10.36 -9.12
N LYS A 152 -4.24 -11.38 -9.98
CA LYS A 152 -3.93 -11.24 -11.40
C LYS A 152 -4.84 -10.22 -12.10
N VAL A 153 -6.14 -10.29 -11.86
CA VAL A 153 -7.10 -9.33 -12.43
C VAL A 153 -6.84 -7.92 -11.91
N ALA A 154 -6.48 -7.77 -10.62
CA ALA A 154 -6.15 -6.47 -10.05
C ALA A 154 -4.89 -5.85 -10.68
N GLU A 155 -3.89 -6.68 -11.00
CA GLU A 155 -2.67 -6.25 -11.70
C GLU A 155 -2.99 -5.85 -13.15
N GLN A 156 -3.73 -6.68 -13.87
CA GLN A 156 -4.14 -6.40 -15.25
C GLN A 156 -4.98 -5.11 -15.36
N GLN A 157 -5.86 -4.84 -14.39
CA GLN A 157 -6.62 -3.60 -14.36
C GLN A 157 -5.74 -2.36 -14.17
N LYS A 158 -4.64 -2.47 -13.40
CA LYS A 158 -3.68 -1.37 -13.24
C LYS A 158 -2.88 -1.14 -14.52
N GLU A 159 -2.42 -2.21 -15.15
CA GLU A 159 -1.70 -2.14 -16.43
C GLU A 159 -2.59 -1.50 -17.51
N ALA A 160 -3.82 -1.99 -17.68
CA ALA A 160 -4.78 -1.46 -18.62
C ALA A 160 -5.14 0.01 -18.34
N ALA A 161 -5.21 0.43 -17.06
CA ALA A 161 -5.46 1.82 -16.72
C ALA A 161 -4.31 2.75 -17.19
N ILE A 162 -3.06 2.29 -17.10
CA ILE A 162 -1.89 3.02 -17.59
C ILE A 162 -1.92 3.06 -19.13
N GLU A 163 -2.17 1.93 -19.78
CA GLU A 163 -2.25 1.84 -21.24
C GLU A 163 -3.33 2.78 -21.79
N ASN A 164 -4.53 2.76 -21.22
CA ASN A 164 -5.63 3.65 -21.62
C ASN A 164 -5.29 5.14 -21.40
N ALA A 165 -4.58 5.47 -20.32
CA ALA A 165 -4.16 6.85 -20.08
C ALA A 165 -3.15 7.33 -21.13
N VAL A 166 -2.18 6.49 -21.49
CA VAL A 166 -1.19 6.78 -22.54
C VAL A 166 -1.85 6.90 -23.92
N GLU A 167 -2.79 6.01 -24.23
CA GLU A 167 -3.56 6.06 -25.47
C GLU A 167 -4.37 7.36 -25.57
N THR A 168 -5.05 7.76 -24.49
CA THR A 168 -5.82 9.02 -24.43
C THR A 168 -4.93 10.23 -24.66
N MET A 169 -3.76 10.29 -24.00
CA MET A 169 -2.78 11.38 -24.21
C MET A 169 -2.21 11.40 -25.63
N THR A 170 -1.99 10.22 -26.22
CA THR A 170 -1.48 10.13 -27.59
C THR A 170 -2.55 10.59 -28.58
N GLU A 171 -3.80 10.20 -28.37
CA GLU A 171 -4.92 10.61 -29.21
C GLU A 171 -5.14 12.13 -29.17
N SER A 172 -5.05 12.76 -27.98
CA SER A 172 -5.17 14.22 -27.86
C SER A 172 -4.04 14.94 -28.60
N TYR A 173 -2.78 14.51 -28.41
CA TYR A 173 -1.63 15.08 -29.12
C TYR A 173 -1.74 14.95 -30.64
N MET A 174 -2.23 13.79 -31.12
CA MET A 174 -2.45 13.56 -32.55
C MET A 174 -3.55 14.46 -33.11
N LYS A 175 -4.63 14.71 -32.35
CA LYS A 175 -5.71 15.64 -32.74
C LYS A 175 -5.23 17.09 -32.82
N GLU A 176 -4.46 17.55 -31.82
CA GLU A 176 -3.85 18.88 -31.82
C GLU A 176 -2.94 19.05 -33.05
N THR A 177 -2.06 18.08 -33.28
CA THR A 177 -1.15 18.08 -34.42
C THR A 177 -1.91 18.10 -35.75
N GLU A 178 -2.97 17.30 -35.86
CA GLU A 178 -3.85 17.30 -37.04
C GLU A 178 -4.50 18.67 -37.29
N ALA A 179 -4.99 19.35 -36.24
CA ALA A 179 -5.60 20.67 -36.37
C ALA A 179 -4.61 21.73 -36.91
N VAL A 180 -3.39 21.73 -36.38
CA VAL A 180 -2.29 22.60 -36.86
C VAL A 180 -2.00 22.32 -38.34
N PHE A 181 -1.80 21.05 -38.72
CA PHE A 181 -1.51 20.69 -40.11
C PHE A 181 -2.67 20.98 -41.07
N ARG A 182 -3.92 20.79 -40.65
CA ARG A 182 -5.11 21.17 -41.44
C ARG A 182 -5.14 22.67 -41.71
N THR A 183 -4.76 23.49 -40.73
CA THR A 183 -4.69 24.95 -40.88
C THR A 183 -3.57 25.35 -41.85
N ALA A 184 -2.38 24.77 -41.72
CA ALA A 184 -1.26 25.02 -42.65
C ALA A 184 -1.64 24.60 -44.09
N TYR A 185 -2.27 23.44 -44.25
CA TYR A 185 -2.76 22.96 -45.54
C TYR A 185 -3.83 23.90 -46.13
N HIS A 186 -4.75 24.41 -45.30
CA HIS A 186 -5.75 25.38 -45.74
C HIS A 186 -5.12 26.66 -46.29
N LEU A 187 -4.11 27.21 -45.60
CA LEU A 187 -3.37 28.39 -46.05
C LEU A 187 -2.70 28.16 -47.41
N ALA A 188 -1.97 27.05 -47.54
CA ALA A 188 -1.31 26.67 -48.78
C ALA A 188 -2.31 26.52 -49.93
N LYS A 189 -3.43 25.81 -49.70
CA LYS A 189 -4.49 25.60 -50.69
C LYS A 189 -5.15 26.91 -51.15
N LYS A 190 -5.16 27.93 -50.29
CA LYS A 190 -5.72 29.26 -50.59
C LYS A 190 -4.67 30.27 -51.07
N ASN A 191 -3.42 29.86 -51.26
CA ASN A 191 -2.29 30.74 -51.57
C ASN A 191 -2.15 31.92 -50.60
N ARG A 192 -2.39 31.68 -49.31
CA ARG A 192 -2.25 32.68 -48.23
C ARG A 192 -0.83 32.62 -47.64
N PRO A 193 -0.29 33.73 -47.14
CA PRO A 193 1.04 33.74 -46.54
C PRO A 193 1.05 32.93 -45.23
N PHE A 194 2.17 32.27 -44.93
CA PHE A 194 2.34 31.50 -43.69
C PHE A 194 2.32 32.37 -42.43
N SER A 195 2.55 33.69 -42.56
CA SER A 195 2.42 34.65 -41.46
C SER A 195 1.03 34.65 -40.80
N ASP A 196 -0.01 34.23 -41.51
CA ASP A 196 -1.38 34.15 -40.99
C ASP A 196 -1.58 32.92 -40.08
N HIS A 197 -0.65 31.95 -40.08
CA HIS A 197 -0.84 30.64 -39.45
C HIS A 197 -1.08 30.70 -37.94
N GLU A 198 -0.22 31.43 -37.21
CA GLU A 198 -0.31 31.55 -35.76
C GLU A 198 -1.64 32.19 -35.34
N SER A 199 -1.98 33.33 -35.94
CA SER A 199 -3.22 34.05 -35.64
C SER A 199 -4.49 33.24 -35.91
N LEU A 200 -4.44 32.30 -36.87
CA LEU A 200 -5.56 31.42 -37.17
C LEU A 200 -5.68 30.26 -36.17
N ILE A 201 -4.55 29.77 -35.65
CA ILE A 201 -4.55 28.77 -34.56
C ILE A 201 -5.12 29.42 -33.29
N GLU A 202 -4.62 30.60 -32.90
CA GLU A 202 -5.12 31.35 -31.75
C GLU A 202 -6.64 31.60 -31.85
N LEU A 203 -7.13 31.98 -33.05
CA LEU A 203 -8.56 32.18 -33.27
C LEU A 203 -9.36 30.87 -33.16
N GLN A 204 -8.80 29.73 -33.57
CA GLN A 204 -9.46 28.42 -33.42
C GLN A 204 -9.54 27.98 -31.97
N GLU A 205 -8.50 28.25 -31.17
CA GLU A 205 -8.50 28.02 -29.73
C GLU A 205 -9.55 28.89 -29.03
N LEU A 206 -9.62 30.20 -29.34
CA LEU A 206 -10.64 31.11 -28.79
C LEU A 206 -12.07 30.68 -29.11
N ASN A 207 -12.27 30.02 -30.25
CA ASN A 207 -13.57 29.52 -30.70
C ASN A 207 -13.90 28.10 -30.19
N GLY A 208 -13.02 27.46 -29.42
CA GLY A 208 -13.26 26.11 -28.91
C GLY A 208 -13.08 25.00 -29.96
N VAL A 209 -12.51 25.31 -31.12
CA VAL A 209 -12.36 24.36 -32.25
C VAL A 209 -11.10 23.49 -32.08
N CYS A 210 -10.10 24.00 -31.38
CA CYS A 210 -8.84 23.31 -31.12
C CYS A 210 -8.74 22.71 -29.70
N CYS A 211 -9.83 22.74 -28.91
CA CYS A 211 -9.80 22.36 -27.49
C CYS A 211 -10.34 20.94 -27.25
N MET A 212 -9.43 19.96 -27.11
CA MET A 212 -9.40 18.84 -26.13
C MET A 212 -8.53 17.69 -26.63
#